data_AF-A0A150SRG8-F1
#
_entry.id   AF-A0A150SRG8-F1
#
_cell.length_a   1.000
_cell.length_b   1.000
_cell.length_c   1.000
_cell.angle_alpha   90.00
_cell.angle_beta   90.00
_cell.angle_gamma   90.00
#
_symmetry.space_group_name_H-M   'P 1'
#
loop_
_entity.id
_entity.type
_entity.pdbx_description
1 polymer ?
#
loop_
_entity_poly.entity_id
_entity_poly.type
_entity_poly.pdbx_seq_one_letter_code
_entity_poly.pdbx_strand_id
1 'polypeptide(L)' 'MAVITAPDVVSEVPGRYGWDGGFGTSWINDPGRELIGIVMTQSAGFLFSGALERFWRSVYVATESA' A
#
# COMPACT_ATOMS: atom_id res chain seq x y z
N MET A 1 -7.12 10.39 1.27
CA MET A 1 -6.24 10.15 2.45
C MET A 1 -7.06 9.39 3.47
N ALA A 2 -6.50 8.32 4.05
CA ALA A 2 -7.20 7.48 5.01
C ALA A 2 -6.23 6.91 6.06
N VAL A 3 -6.78 6.52 7.20
CA VAL A 3 -6.12 5.71 8.23
C VAL A 3 -6.84 4.37 8.27
N ILE A 4 -6.10 3.28 8.24
CA ILE A 4 -6.65 1.92 8.26
C ILE A 4 -6.73 1.46 9.72
N THR A 5 -7.94 1.30 10.23
CA THR A 5 -8.21 0.97 11.64
C THR A 5 -8.65 -0.49 11.86
N ALA A 6 -8.73 -1.28 10.79
CA ALA A 6 -9.05 -2.70 10.81
C ALA A 6 -8.22 -3.46 9.76
N PRO A 7 -8.07 -4.80 9.86
CA PRO A 7 -7.45 -5.62 8.83
C PRO A 7 -8.06 -5.39 7.44
N ASP A 8 -7.25 -5.50 6.39
CA ASP A 8 -7.73 -5.40 5.01
C ASP A 8 -6.90 -6.22 4.02
N VAL A 9 -7.18 -6.04 2.72
CA VAL A 9 -6.57 -6.81 1.64
C VAL A 9 -5.05 -6.62 1.49
N VAL A 10 -4.46 -5.58 2.09
CA VAL A 10 -3.01 -5.34 2.01
C VAL A 10 -2.29 -5.87 3.26
N SER A 11 -2.89 -5.73 4.45
CA SER A 11 -2.28 -6.14 5.72
C SER A 11 -3.34 -6.56 6.73
N GLU A 12 -3.05 -7.66 7.45
CA GLU A 12 -3.84 -8.14 8.58
C GLU A 12 -3.70 -7.25 9.84
N VAL A 13 -2.69 -6.38 9.88
CA VAL A 13 -2.41 -5.48 11.02
C VAL A 13 -2.87 -4.07 10.68
N PRO A 14 -3.77 -3.46 11.48
CA PRO A 14 -4.19 -2.06 11.31
C PRO A 14 -3.12 -1.08 11.80
N GLY A 15 -3.27 0.20 11.45
CA GLY A 15 -2.40 1.29 11.94
C GLY A 15 -1.65 2.06 10.86
N ARG A 16 -1.66 1.57 9.61
CA ARG A 16 -1.09 2.31 8.48
C ARG A 16 -1.99 3.46 8.02
N TYR A 17 -1.39 4.47 7.43
CA TYR A 17 -2.10 5.60 6.82
C TYR A 17 -1.47 6.00 5.50
N GLY A 18 -2.24 6.68 4.66
CA GLY A 18 -1.77 7.03 3.32
C GLY A 18 -2.83 7.59 2.40
N TRP A 19 -2.56 7.49 1.10
CA TRP A 19 -3.50 7.88 0.05
C TRP A 19 -3.29 7.06 -1.22
N ASP A 20 -4.40 6.77 -1.90
CA ASP A 20 -4.41 6.30 -3.28
C ASP A 20 -4.80 7.45 -4.21
N GLY A 21 -4.04 7.62 -5.28
CA GLY A 21 -4.24 8.59 -6.34
C GLY A 21 -4.99 8.01 -7.52
N GLY A 22 -5.64 8.88 -8.30
CA GLY A 22 -6.46 8.47 -9.45
C GLY A 22 -5.71 7.88 -10.66
N PHE A 23 -4.37 7.90 -10.66
CA PHE A 23 -3.55 7.41 -11.77
C PHE A 23 -2.45 6.45 -11.30
N GLY A 24 -2.80 5.48 -10.47
CA GLY A 24 -1.88 4.41 -10.07
C GLY A 24 -0.70 4.91 -9.21
N THR A 25 -0.84 6.09 -8.63
CA THR A 25 0.06 6.60 -7.59
C THR A 25 -0.52 6.26 -6.24
N SER A 26 0.28 5.77 -5.31
CA SER A 26 -0.17 5.41 -3.97
C SER A 26 0.98 5.56 -3.00
N TRP A 27 0.69 5.99 -1.78
CA TRP A 27 1.65 6.11 -0.70
C TRP A 27 1.08 5.51 0.58
N ILE A 28 1.93 4.77 1.29
CA ILE A 28 1.65 4.19 2.60
C ILE A 28 2.78 4.55 3.56
N ASN A 29 2.39 4.93 4.77
CA ASN A 29 3.23 4.99 5.95
C ASN A 29 2.68 4.03 7.01
N ASP A 30 3.48 3.03 7.40
CA ASP A 30 3.16 2.04 8.42
C ASP A 30 4.22 2.06 9.53
N PRO A 31 4.00 2.85 10.61
CA PRO A 31 4.97 2.99 11.69
C PRO A 31 5.22 1.68 12.44
N GLY A 32 4.21 0.81 12.53
CA GLY A 32 4.31 -0.46 13.27
C GLY A 32 5.24 -1.46 12.62
N ARG A 33 5.57 -1.25 11.34
CA ARG A 33 6.47 -2.07 10.52
C ARG A 33 7.69 -1.31 10.01
N GLU A 34 7.94 -0.11 10.55
CA GLU A 34 9.04 0.77 10.13
C GLU A 34 9.10 0.99 8.61
N LEU A 35 7.92 1.03 7.97
CA LEU A 35 7.79 1.03 6.51
C LEU A 35 7.20 2.36 6.00
N ILE A 36 7.88 2.93 5.02
CA ILE A 36 7.34 4.00 4.17
C ILE A 36 7.54 3.59 2.71
N GLY A 37 6.47 3.62 1.93
CA GLY A 37 6.53 3.29 0.51
C GLY A 37 5.70 4.25 -0.32
N ILE A 38 6.17 4.56 -1.53
CA ILE A 38 5.41 5.25 -2.56
C ILE A 38 5.62 4.56 -3.91
N VAL A 39 4.55 4.46 -4.69
CA VAL A 39 4.58 4.00 -6.08
C VAL A 39 3.98 5.08 -6.97
N MET A 40 4.61 5.36 -8.11
CA MET A 40 4.23 6.45 -9.02
C MET A 40 4.19 5.94 -10.46
N THR A 41 3.15 5.18 -10.82
CA THR A 41 3.05 4.60 -12.18
C THR A 41 2.43 5.55 -13.22
N GLN A 42 1.72 6.58 -12.77
CA GLN A 42 0.96 7.53 -13.63
C GLN A 42 0.02 6.82 -14.62
N SER A 43 -0.52 5.66 -14.23
CA SER A 43 -1.38 4.83 -15.05
C SER A 43 -2.61 4.40 -14.29
N ALA A 44 -3.79 4.76 -14.79
CA ALA A 44 -5.05 4.26 -14.26
C ALA A 44 -5.17 2.73 -14.39
N GLY A 45 -4.51 2.13 -15.40
CA GLY A 45 -4.46 0.68 -15.56
C GLY A 45 -3.85 -0.04 -14.36
N PHE A 46 -2.94 0.59 -13.63
CA PHE A 46 -2.35 0.03 -12.42
C PHE A 46 -3.36 -0.09 -11.26
N LEU A 47 -4.37 0.78 -11.21
CA LEU A 47 -5.45 0.73 -10.23
C LEU A 47 -6.41 -0.43 -10.52
N PHE A 48 -6.88 -0.51 -11.78
CA PHE A 48 -8.00 -1.40 -12.14
C PHE A 48 -7.56 -2.82 -12.50
N SER A 49 -6.27 -3.05 -12.71
CA SER A 49 -5.74 -4.40 -12.98
C SER A 49 -5.52 -5.24 -11.74
N GLY A 50 -5.71 -4.69 -10.53
CA GLY A 50 -5.32 -5.32 -9.27
C GLY A 50 -3.81 -5.29 -9.00
N ALA A 51 -3.01 -4.70 -9.90
CA ALA A 51 -1.57 -4.62 -9.76
C ALA A 51 -1.15 -3.75 -8.56
N LEU A 52 -1.87 -2.68 -8.24
CA LEU A 52 -1.60 -1.84 -7.07
C LEU A 52 -1.69 -2.64 -5.76
N GLU A 53 -2.76 -3.42 -5.59
CA GLU A 53 -2.96 -4.25 -4.41
C GLU A 53 -1.85 -5.30 -4.30
N ARG A 54 -1.57 -6.00 -5.41
CA ARG A 54 -0.51 -7.01 -5.46
C ARG A 54 0.86 -6.41 -5.15
N PHE A 55 1.15 -5.22 -5.66
CA PHE A 55 2.38 -4.48 -5.36
C PHE A 55 2.53 -4.27 -3.84
N TRP A 56 1.50 -3.76 -3.17
CA TRP A 56 1.58 -3.52 -1.73
C TRP A 56 1.75 -4.80 -0.94
N ARG A 57 1.01 -5.87 -1.25
CA ARG A 57 1.24 -7.18 -0.60
C ARG A 57 2.70 -7.64 -0.75
N SER A 58 3.29 -7.48 -1.94
CA SER A 58 4.69 -7.85 -2.18
C SER A 58 5.68 -7.01 -1.39
N VAL A 59 5.43 -5.70 -1.19
CA VAL A 59 6.26 -4.85 -0.33
C VAL A 59 6.24 -5.33 1.11
N TYR A 60 5.06 -5.66 1.64
CA TYR A 60 4.92 -6.17 3.01
C TYR A 60 5.66 -7.51 3.19
N VAL A 61 5.51 -8.45 2.26
CA VAL A 61 6.24 -9.73 2.29
C VAL A 61 7.76 -9.53 2.22
N ALA A 62 8.23 -8.62 1.36
CA ALA A 62 9.66 -8.35 1.19
C ALA A 62 10.30 -7.71 2.43
N THR A 63 9.53 -6.99 3.23
CA THR A 63 10.01 -6.25 4.41
C THR A 63 9.82 -7.02 5.72
N GLU A 64 8.95 -8.02 5.76
CA GLU A 64 8.87 -8.99 6.88
C GLU A 64 10.10 -9.89 6.99
N SER A 65 10.91 -10.00 5.94
CA SER A 65 12.10 -10.86 5.88
C SER A 65 13.42 -10.13 6.21
N ALA A 66 13.35 -8.86 6.61
CA ALA A 66 14.51 -8.00 6.88
C ALA A 66 14.84 -7.88 8.37
#